data_AF-A0A8S3RLJ3-F1
#
_entry.id   AF-A0A8S3RLJ3-F1
#
_cell.length_a   1.000
_cell.length_b   1.000
_cell.length_c   1.000
_cell.angle_alpha   90.00
_cell.angle_beta   90.00
_cell.angle_gamma   90.00
#
_symmetry.space_group_name_H-M   'P 1'
#
loop_
_entity.id
_entity.type
_entity.pdbx_description
1 polymer ?
#
loop_
_entity_poly.entity_id
_entity_poly.type
_entity_poly.pdbx_seq_one_letter_code
_entity_poly.pdbx_strand_id
1 'polypeptide(L)'
;MTRSLTLSVDYFELFRITFIVDPSPCQLIIQFLQQAEAHLAASTALVREIPTTPNGQNDSRSEDGNMHDKLVVKESKKVIALKLLALKVAAHLNWNLNILLKNIPVALLQILLNELMRLTVDGDIEEIKSTVSDYNSISEETLFSLQLFHRWALLAVVRDSFPRRPIKSFVQVQGQVDPAIAYHALNEIIMRNLRESTAVSIENLEKCIQCGRVLKLPVSKCFPVLSDNTEDFSLIWDNCVTVTPQEYHCQLYYDLGTFFFYQEAYTQAYTMFTHTQI
;
A
#
# COMPACT_ATOMS: atom_id res chain seq x y z
N MET A 1 -17.98 -28.85 -57.19
CA MET A 1 -18.89 -28.01 -56.37
C MET A 1 -18.24 -27.81 -55.02
N THR A 2 -18.13 -26.54 -54.66
CA THR A 2 -17.17 -25.95 -53.73
C THR A 2 -17.88 -25.54 -52.44
N ARG A 3 -17.20 -25.67 -51.29
CA ARG A 3 -17.44 -25.00 -49.99
C ARG A 3 -18.76 -25.40 -49.28
N SER A 4 -18.87 -25.45 -47.96
CA SER A 4 -18.19 -24.70 -46.90
C SER A 4 -18.30 -25.48 -45.59
N LEU A 5 -17.18 -25.77 -44.92
CA LEU A 5 -17.16 -26.02 -43.48
C LEU A 5 -16.53 -24.77 -42.87
N THR A 6 -17.36 -24.00 -42.17
CA THR A 6 -16.97 -22.82 -41.41
C THR A 6 -16.02 -23.21 -40.29
N LEU A 7 -14.75 -22.85 -40.44
CA LEU A 7 -13.77 -22.78 -39.37
C LEU A 7 -14.24 -21.72 -38.35
N SER A 8 -14.77 -22.15 -37.22
CA SER A 8 -14.77 -21.35 -35.99
C SER A 8 -13.34 -21.34 -35.49
N VAL A 9 -12.54 -20.38 -35.96
CA VAL A 9 -11.22 -20.11 -35.41
C VAL A 9 -11.44 -19.37 -34.10
N ASP A 10 -11.23 -20.10 -32.99
CA ASP A 10 -11.13 -19.53 -31.66
C ASP A 10 -10.09 -18.40 -31.67
N TYR A 11 -10.56 -17.17 -31.41
CA TYR A 11 -9.74 -15.97 -31.25
C TYR A 11 -8.66 -16.12 -30.15
N PHE A 12 -8.71 -17.18 -29.34
CA PHE A 12 -7.71 -17.52 -28.32
C PHE A 12 -6.45 -18.21 -28.87
N GLU A 13 -6.49 -18.85 -30.04
CA GLU A 13 -5.33 -19.60 -30.57
C GLU A 13 -4.38 -18.75 -31.44
N LEU A 14 -4.82 -17.56 -31.88
CA LEU A 14 -3.99 -16.65 -32.70
C LEU A 14 -3.04 -15.73 -31.91
N PHE A 15 -3.13 -15.72 -30.57
CA PHE A 15 -2.22 -14.97 -29.69
C PHE A 15 -1.11 -15.83 -29.06
N ARG A 16 -1.05 -17.13 -29.36
CA ARG A 16 -0.05 -18.06 -28.81
C ARG A 16 1.34 -18.01 -29.47
N ILE A 17 1.62 -17.01 -30.30
CA ILE A 17 2.96 -16.78 -30.89
C ILE A 17 3.54 -15.45 -30.40
N THR A 18 3.58 -15.29 -29.07
CA THR A 18 4.59 -14.50 -28.36
C THR A 18 4.65 -15.13 -26.97
N PHE A 19 5.83 -15.50 -26.47
CA PHE A 19 5.98 -15.99 -25.10
C PHE A 19 5.62 -14.85 -24.11
N ILE A 20 4.33 -14.63 -23.87
CA ILE A 20 3.85 -13.77 -22.79
C ILE A 20 3.90 -14.66 -21.54
N VAL A 21 5.01 -14.59 -20.82
CA VAL A 21 5.06 -15.14 -19.46
C VAL A 21 4.04 -14.33 -18.65
N ASP A 22 3.08 -15.02 -18.04
CA ASP A 22 2.09 -14.35 -17.18
C ASP A 22 2.81 -13.51 -16.11
N PRO A 23 2.40 -12.26 -15.89
CA PRO A 23 3.04 -11.41 -14.89
C PRO A 23 2.89 -12.04 -13.50
N SER A 24 3.97 -12.04 -12.74
CA SER A 24 3.93 -12.47 -11.34
C SER A 24 2.96 -11.58 -10.52
N PRO A 25 2.39 -12.09 -9.41
CA PRO A 25 1.51 -11.30 -8.55
C PRO A 25 2.11 -9.96 -8.10
N CYS A 26 3.42 -9.91 -7.79
CA CYS A 26 4.08 -8.64 -7.44
C CYS A 26 4.20 -7.68 -8.63
N GLN A 27 4.41 -8.19 -9.85
CA GLN A 27 4.40 -7.35 -11.06
C GLN A 27 3.01 -6.75 -11.31
N LEU A 28 1.93 -7.51 -11.07
CA LEU A 28 0.56 -6.99 -11.16
C LEU A 28 0.31 -5.86 -10.15
N ILE A 29 0.71 -6.04 -8.88
CA ILE A 29 0.60 -4.99 -7.86
C ILE A 29 1.34 -3.71 -8.32
N ILE A 30 2.56 -3.85 -8.81
CA ILE A 30 3.37 -2.72 -9.30
C ILE A 30 2.65 -2.01 -10.45
N GLN A 31 2.18 -2.76 -11.45
CA GLN A 31 1.49 -2.19 -12.62
C GLN A 31 0.23 -1.44 -12.23
N PHE A 32 -0.62 -2.02 -11.37
CA PHE A 32 -1.86 -1.37 -10.93
C PHE A 32 -1.58 -0.07 -10.17
N LEU A 33 -0.63 -0.08 -9.24
CA LEU A 33 -0.30 1.12 -8.45
C LEU A 33 0.38 2.20 -9.28
N GLN A 34 1.32 1.84 -10.18
CA GLN A 34 1.93 2.82 -11.09
C GLN A 34 0.90 3.46 -12.01
N GLN A 35 -0.04 2.68 -12.53
CA GLN A 35 -1.12 3.21 -13.36
C GLN A 35 -2.08 4.11 -12.56
N ALA A 36 -2.37 3.76 -11.30
CA ALA A 36 -3.17 4.59 -10.41
C ALA A 36 -2.51 5.95 -10.15
N GLU A 37 -1.21 5.95 -9.81
CA GLU A 37 -0.43 7.18 -9.60
C GLU A 37 -0.34 8.04 -10.85
N ALA A 38 -0.14 7.43 -12.02
CA ALA A 38 -0.12 8.16 -13.29
C ALA A 38 -1.47 8.86 -13.58
N HIS A 39 -2.60 8.19 -13.30
CA HIS A 39 -3.93 8.78 -13.44
C HIS A 39 -4.20 9.90 -12.43
N LEU A 40 -3.73 9.76 -11.19
CA LEU A 40 -3.86 10.79 -10.17
C LEU A 40 -3.02 12.04 -10.51
N ALA A 41 -1.79 11.85 -10.98
CA ALA A 41 -0.90 12.92 -11.42
C ALA A 41 -1.50 13.69 -12.62
N ALA A 42 -2.03 12.98 -13.62
CA ALA A 42 -2.70 13.60 -14.77
C ALA A 42 -3.93 14.42 -14.36
N SER A 43 -4.74 13.89 -13.44
CA SER A 43 -5.93 14.59 -12.92
C SER A 43 -5.55 15.86 -12.16
N THR A 44 -4.45 15.81 -11.38
CA THR A 44 -3.93 16.96 -10.63
C THR A 44 -3.35 18.05 -11.55
N ALA A 45 -2.70 17.66 -12.65
CA ALA A 45 -2.18 18.60 -13.64
C ALA A 45 -3.31 19.37 -14.34
N LEU A 46 -4.40 18.68 -14.73
CA LEU A 46 -5.55 19.31 -15.38
C LEU A 46 -6.24 20.37 -14.51
N VAL A 47 -6.29 20.19 -13.19
CA VAL A 47 -6.85 21.19 -12.26
C VAL A 47 -6.00 22.46 -12.22
N ARG A 48 -4.67 22.36 -12.41
CA ARG A 48 -3.75 23.51 -12.37
C ARG A 48 -3.79 24.35 -13.66
N GLU A 49 -4.30 23.82 -14.76
CA GLU A 49 -4.33 24.49 -16.06
C GLU A 49 -5.61 25.29 -16.34
N ILE A 50 -6.60 25.29 -15.42
CA ILE A 50 -7.80 26.12 -15.56
C ILE A 50 -7.40 27.60 -15.37
N PRO A 51 -7.51 28.47 -16.40
CA PRO A 51 -7.13 29.87 -16.27
C PRO A 51 -8.12 30.60 -15.36
N THR A 52 -7.66 31.16 -14.25
CA THR A 52 -8.38 32.23 -13.55
C THR A 52 -8.45 33.43 -14.49
N THR A 53 -9.60 33.62 -15.14
CA THR A 53 -9.90 34.82 -15.91
C THR A 53 -9.88 36.03 -14.96
N PRO A 54 -9.11 37.10 -15.25
CA PRO A 54 -9.23 38.35 -14.54
C PRO A 54 -10.40 39.11 -15.17
N ASN A 55 -11.54 39.19 -14.50
CA ASN A 55 -12.54 40.19 -14.85
C ASN A 55 -12.87 41.05 -13.64
N GLY A 56 -12.60 42.34 -13.80
CA GLY A 56 -12.70 43.34 -12.76
C GLY A 56 -14.11 43.90 -12.55
N GLN A 57 -14.26 44.44 -11.34
CA GLN A 57 -15.13 45.53 -10.89
C GLN A 57 -16.59 45.23 -10.46
N ASN A 58 -16.71 45.29 -9.13
CA ASN A 58 -17.73 45.92 -8.28
C ASN A 58 -19.16 45.35 -8.25
N ASP A 59 -19.56 44.77 -7.12
CA ASP A 59 -20.33 45.50 -6.11
C ASP A 59 -20.30 44.79 -4.73
N SER A 60 -20.84 45.47 -3.71
CA SER A 60 -20.44 45.44 -2.31
C SER A 60 -21.28 44.55 -1.36
N ARG A 61 -20.68 44.25 -0.17
CA ARG A 61 -21.23 43.69 1.10
C ARG A 61 -21.47 42.17 1.24
N SER A 62 -20.68 41.51 2.10
CA SER A 62 -21.06 41.03 3.45
C SER A 62 -19.99 40.11 4.05
N GLU A 63 -19.95 40.06 5.38
CA GLU A 63 -18.93 39.48 6.26
C GLU A 63 -18.91 37.94 6.33
N ASP A 64 -17.80 37.43 6.86
CA ASP A 64 -17.61 36.17 7.58
C ASP A 64 -17.43 34.86 6.78
N GLY A 65 -16.33 34.15 7.05
CA GLY A 65 -16.08 32.83 6.45
C GLY A 65 -14.62 32.41 6.36
N ASN A 66 -14.10 31.88 7.46
CA ASN A 66 -12.80 31.25 7.65
C ASN A 66 -12.46 30.11 6.66
N MET A 67 -11.15 29.88 6.50
CA MET A 67 -10.47 28.59 6.30
C MET A 67 -10.46 27.89 4.92
N HIS A 68 -9.31 28.00 4.27
CA HIS A 68 -8.51 26.85 3.79
C HIS A 68 -9.25 25.74 3.02
N ASP A 69 -9.89 26.08 1.90
CA ASP A 69 -10.40 25.08 0.96
C ASP A 69 -9.22 24.45 0.19
N LYS A 70 -8.58 23.44 0.77
CA LYS A 70 -7.72 22.53 0.01
C LYS A 70 -8.66 21.81 -0.95
N LEU A 71 -8.63 22.19 -2.24
CA LEU A 71 -9.28 21.47 -3.33
C LEU A 71 -8.96 19.97 -3.24
N VAL A 72 -9.85 19.19 -2.61
CA VAL A 72 -9.72 17.73 -2.51
C VAL A 72 -10.07 17.18 -3.88
N VAL A 73 -9.05 16.80 -4.65
CA VAL A 73 -9.25 16.05 -5.90
C VAL A 73 -9.92 14.72 -5.53
N LYS A 74 -11.22 14.60 -5.78
CA LYS A 74 -11.96 13.34 -5.60
C LYS A 74 -11.32 12.28 -6.50
N GLU A 75 -10.78 11.21 -5.90
CA GLU A 75 -10.15 10.12 -6.65
C GLU A 75 -11.12 9.57 -7.71
N SER A 76 -10.63 9.35 -8.94
CA SER A 76 -11.45 8.77 -10.00
C SER A 76 -11.77 7.30 -9.73
N LYS A 77 -12.92 6.82 -10.21
CA LYS A 77 -13.31 5.39 -10.10
C LYS A 77 -12.23 4.44 -10.61
N LYS A 78 -11.52 4.84 -11.66
CA LYS A 78 -10.40 4.07 -12.22
C LYS A 78 -9.24 3.91 -11.24
N VAL A 79 -8.86 4.99 -10.54
CA VAL A 79 -7.81 4.97 -9.52
C VAL A 79 -8.19 4.04 -8.37
N ILE A 80 -9.44 4.13 -7.90
CA ILE A 80 -9.99 3.26 -6.85
C ILE A 80 -9.96 1.79 -7.30
N ALA A 81 -10.43 1.49 -8.52
CA ALA A 81 -10.43 0.12 -9.06
C ALA A 81 -9.03 -0.48 -9.13
N LEU A 82 -8.03 0.28 -9.59
CA LEU A 82 -6.64 -0.16 -9.66
C LEU A 82 -6.05 -0.45 -8.27
N LYS A 83 -6.31 0.43 -7.30
CA LYS A 83 -5.91 0.25 -5.90
C LYS A 83 -6.55 -1.00 -5.26
N LEU A 84 -7.84 -1.22 -5.48
CA LEU A 84 -8.53 -2.43 -5.03
C LEU A 84 -8.00 -3.71 -5.68
N LEU A 85 -7.65 -3.66 -6.98
CA LEU A 85 -7.01 -4.79 -7.66
C LEU A 85 -5.63 -5.10 -7.04
N ALA A 86 -4.83 -4.06 -6.72
CA ALA A 86 -3.56 -4.24 -6.03
C ALA A 86 -3.75 -4.91 -4.65
N LEU A 87 -4.71 -4.44 -3.85
CA LEU A 87 -5.05 -5.05 -2.55
C LEU A 87 -5.54 -6.50 -2.70
N LYS A 88 -6.37 -6.77 -3.72
CA LYS A 88 -6.86 -8.13 -4.01
C LYS A 88 -5.74 -9.11 -4.30
N VAL A 89 -4.71 -8.68 -5.03
CA VAL A 89 -3.51 -9.48 -5.32
C VAL A 89 -2.61 -9.61 -4.08
N ALA A 90 -2.45 -8.56 -3.29
CA ALA A 90 -1.71 -8.64 -2.01
C ALA A 90 -2.38 -9.63 -1.03
N ALA A 91 -3.71 -9.64 -0.99
CA ALA A 91 -4.50 -10.60 -0.24
C ALA A 91 -4.37 -12.04 -0.80
N HIS A 92 -4.21 -12.20 -2.12
CA HIS A 92 -3.92 -13.52 -2.73
C HIS A 92 -2.54 -14.06 -2.30
N LEU A 93 -1.59 -13.17 -2.04
CA LEU A 93 -0.28 -13.48 -1.46
C LEU A 93 -0.31 -13.62 0.06
N ASN A 94 -1.49 -13.63 0.69
CA ASN A 94 -1.68 -13.69 2.14
C ASN A 94 -0.91 -12.60 2.91
N TRP A 95 -0.75 -11.42 2.31
CA TRP A 95 0.00 -10.30 2.92
C TRP A 95 1.43 -10.66 3.34
N ASN A 96 2.04 -11.63 2.65
CA ASN A 96 3.35 -12.14 3.02
C ASN A 96 4.45 -11.09 2.80
N LEU A 97 4.89 -10.45 3.88
CA LEU A 97 5.90 -9.39 3.84
C LEU A 97 7.25 -9.86 3.27
N ASN A 98 7.63 -11.13 3.43
CA ASN A 98 8.86 -11.66 2.82
C ASN A 98 8.81 -11.63 1.28
N ILE A 99 7.61 -11.85 0.71
CA ILE A 99 7.39 -11.76 -0.74
C ILE A 99 7.25 -10.29 -1.16
N LEU A 100 6.43 -9.52 -0.45
CA LEU A 100 6.11 -8.14 -0.83
C LEU A 100 7.33 -7.22 -0.73
N LEU A 101 8.06 -7.23 0.40
CA LEU A 101 9.28 -6.43 0.57
C LEU A 101 10.37 -6.81 -0.44
N LYS A 102 10.39 -8.09 -0.87
CA LYS A 102 11.39 -8.58 -1.81
C LYS A 102 11.19 -8.09 -3.22
N ASN A 103 9.94 -8.04 -3.67
CA ASN A 103 9.62 -7.91 -5.08
C ASN A 103 8.92 -6.60 -5.43
N ILE A 104 8.53 -5.78 -4.45
CA ILE A 104 7.83 -4.50 -4.66
C ILE A 104 8.71 -3.35 -4.15
N PRO A 105 8.87 -2.26 -4.93
CA PRO A 105 9.54 -1.04 -4.46
C PRO A 105 8.90 -0.48 -3.19
N VAL A 106 9.73 0.01 -2.26
CA VAL A 106 9.30 0.51 -0.94
C VAL A 106 8.19 1.57 -1.07
N ALA A 107 8.33 2.52 -2.00
CA ALA A 107 7.30 3.52 -2.26
C ALA A 107 5.93 2.94 -2.65
N LEU A 108 5.91 1.94 -3.54
CA LEU A 108 4.65 1.31 -3.96
C LEU A 108 4.06 0.45 -2.85
N LEU A 109 4.90 -0.21 -2.05
CA LEU A 109 4.44 -0.97 -0.89
C LEU A 109 3.85 -0.05 0.19
N GLN A 110 4.42 1.15 0.40
CA GLN A 110 3.83 2.15 1.28
C GLN A 110 2.44 2.59 0.80
N ILE A 111 2.28 2.86 -0.50
CA ILE A 111 0.99 3.21 -1.09
C ILE A 111 -0.02 2.09 -0.85
N LEU A 112 0.37 0.83 -1.09
CA LEU A 112 -0.49 -0.34 -0.88
C LEU A 112 -0.96 -0.46 0.57
N LEU A 113 -0.06 -0.30 1.55
CA LEU A 113 -0.40 -0.44 2.96
C LEU A 113 -1.21 0.74 3.49
N ASN A 114 -0.89 1.97 3.06
CA ASN A 114 -1.71 3.15 3.35
C ASN A 114 -3.12 3.01 2.78
N GLU A 115 -3.24 2.44 1.58
CA GLU A 115 -4.53 2.15 0.97
C GLU A 115 -5.34 1.15 1.79
N LEU A 116 -4.71 0.06 2.27
CA LEU A 116 -5.38 -0.88 3.17
C LEU A 116 -5.87 -0.18 4.44
N MET A 117 -5.00 0.60 5.10
CA MET A 117 -5.36 1.35 6.30
C MET A 117 -6.51 2.33 6.04
N ARG A 118 -6.53 3.00 4.89
CA ARG A 118 -7.61 3.92 4.52
C ARG A 118 -8.97 3.24 4.42
N LEU A 119 -9.01 1.96 4.08
CA LEU A 119 -10.24 1.20 3.97
C LEU A 119 -10.71 0.60 5.30
N THR A 120 -9.81 0.46 6.27
CA THR A 120 -10.10 -0.19 7.56
C THR A 120 -10.28 0.82 8.70
N VAL A 121 -9.50 1.90 8.71
CA VAL A 121 -9.50 2.94 9.74
C VAL A 121 -10.74 3.82 9.60
N ASP A 122 -11.51 3.91 10.67
CA ASP A 122 -12.55 4.92 10.84
C ASP A 122 -11.93 6.13 11.60
N GLY A 123 -11.48 7.15 10.86
CA GLY A 123 -10.87 8.35 11.43
C GLY A 123 -9.55 8.77 10.76
N ASP A 124 -8.69 9.47 11.51
CA ASP A 124 -7.40 9.96 11.02
C ASP A 124 -6.37 8.82 11.00
N ILE A 125 -5.91 8.47 9.80
CA ILE A 125 -4.90 7.42 9.56
C ILE A 125 -3.57 7.78 10.23
N GLU A 126 -3.16 9.04 10.20
CA GLU A 126 -1.87 9.46 10.74
C GLU A 126 -1.90 9.46 12.28
N GLU A 127 -3.05 9.79 12.87
CA GLU A 127 -3.29 9.58 14.30
C GLU A 127 -3.12 8.09 14.64
N ILE A 128 -3.86 7.20 13.97
CA ILE A 128 -3.82 5.76 14.24
C ILE A 128 -2.42 5.14 14.03
N LYS A 129 -1.65 5.59 13.03
CA LYS A 129 -0.25 5.15 12.85
C LYS A 129 0.67 5.65 13.96
N SER A 130 0.41 6.82 14.51
CA SER A 130 1.28 7.44 15.52
C SER A 130 0.98 6.91 16.91
N THR A 131 -0.29 6.86 17.30
CA THR A 131 -0.73 6.43 18.63
C THR A 131 -2.18 5.97 18.59
N VAL A 132 -2.45 4.80 19.15
CA VAL A 132 -3.81 4.34 19.41
C VAL A 132 -4.08 4.47 20.91
N SER A 133 -5.14 5.21 21.25
CA SER A 133 -5.55 5.47 22.64
C SER A 133 -6.10 4.21 23.33
N ASP A 134 -6.94 3.44 22.63
CA ASP A 134 -7.47 2.17 23.11
C ASP A 134 -7.47 1.13 21.98
N TYR A 135 -6.62 0.11 22.11
CA TYR A 135 -6.55 -0.99 21.14
C TYR A 135 -7.80 -1.87 21.17
N ASN A 136 -8.66 -1.77 22.19
CA ASN A 136 -9.92 -2.51 22.23
C ASN A 136 -11.04 -1.83 21.45
N SER A 137 -10.93 -0.53 21.17
CA SER A 137 -11.97 0.24 20.50
C SER A 137 -11.87 0.18 18.97
N ILE A 138 -10.69 -0.13 18.41
CA ILE A 138 -10.50 -0.23 16.96
C ILE A 138 -11.04 -1.57 16.41
N SER A 139 -11.43 -1.59 15.13
CA SER A 139 -11.90 -2.82 14.48
C SER A 139 -10.79 -3.87 14.32
N GLU A 140 -11.18 -5.13 14.15
CA GLU A 140 -10.23 -6.24 13.98
C GLU A 140 -9.47 -6.13 12.64
N GLU A 141 -10.09 -5.53 11.62
CA GLU A 141 -9.49 -5.19 10.33
C GLU A 141 -8.49 -4.02 10.48
N THR A 142 -8.85 -3.02 11.28
CA THR A 142 -7.95 -1.89 11.59
C THR A 142 -6.71 -2.41 12.30
N LEU A 143 -6.88 -3.25 13.32
CA LEU A 143 -5.80 -3.84 14.09
C LEU A 143 -4.86 -4.67 13.18
N PHE A 144 -5.42 -5.48 12.27
CA PHE A 144 -4.64 -6.19 11.26
C PHE A 144 -3.82 -5.23 10.38
N SER A 145 -4.46 -4.20 9.82
CA SER A 145 -3.79 -3.26 8.91
C SER A 145 -2.70 -2.44 9.60
N LEU A 146 -2.93 -2.02 10.84
CA LEU A 146 -1.98 -1.28 11.68
C LEU A 146 -0.76 -2.15 12.00
N GLN A 147 -0.98 -3.39 12.42
CA GLN A 147 0.07 -4.35 12.67
C GLN A 147 0.90 -4.60 11.40
N LEU A 148 0.25 -4.84 10.26
CA LEU A 148 0.93 -5.08 8.99
C LEU A 148 1.82 -3.89 8.58
N PHE A 149 1.33 -2.66 8.78
CA PHE A 149 2.08 -1.43 8.51
C PHE A 149 3.34 -1.33 9.38
N HIS A 150 3.23 -1.50 10.69
CA HIS A 150 4.39 -1.36 11.58
C HIS A 150 5.41 -2.49 11.42
N ARG A 151 4.96 -3.72 11.13
CA ARG A 151 5.85 -4.82 10.76
C ARG A 151 6.64 -4.50 9.50
N TRP A 152 5.96 -4.01 8.46
CA TRP A 152 6.60 -3.57 7.23
C TRP A 152 7.62 -2.46 7.50
N ALA A 153 7.29 -1.47 8.32
CA ALA A 153 8.18 -0.36 8.66
C ALA A 153 9.51 -0.86 9.25
N LEU A 154 9.46 -1.72 10.28
CA LEU A 154 10.66 -2.27 10.91
C LEU A 154 11.46 -3.15 9.93
N LEU A 155 10.80 -4.06 9.22
CA LEU A 155 11.47 -4.95 8.27
C LEU A 155 12.07 -4.20 7.08
N ALA A 156 11.45 -3.11 6.63
CA ALA A 156 11.99 -2.25 5.59
C ALA A 156 13.31 -1.61 6.06
N VAL A 157 13.35 -1.07 7.28
CA VAL A 157 14.56 -0.47 7.87
C VAL A 157 15.69 -1.50 7.98
N VAL A 158 15.41 -2.70 8.52
CA VAL A 158 16.41 -3.78 8.61
C VAL A 158 16.90 -4.18 7.22
N ARG A 159 16.00 -4.34 6.25
CA ARG A 159 16.37 -4.72 4.88
C ARG A 159 17.22 -3.65 4.19
N ASP A 160 16.98 -2.39 4.49
CA ASP A 160 17.71 -1.26 3.91
C ASP A 160 19.13 -1.11 4.47
N SER A 161 19.44 -1.71 5.63
CA SER A 161 20.80 -1.69 6.18
C SER A 161 21.78 -2.62 5.44
N PHE A 162 21.30 -3.50 4.56
CA PHE A 162 22.15 -4.38 3.77
C PHE A 162 22.63 -3.71 2.48
N PRO A 163 23.92 -3.86 2.11
CA PRO A 163 24.46 -3.28 0.89
C PRO A 163 23.66 -3.72 -0.35
N ARG A 164 23.12 -2.75 -1.10
CA ARG A 164 22.48 -2.99 -2.40
C ARG A 164 23.43 -2.65 -3.53
N ARG A 165 23.34 -3.39 -4.63
CA ARG A 165 24.07 -3.04 -5.85
C ARG A 165 23.59 -1.65 -6.30
N PRO A 166 24.49 -0.67 -6.51
CA PRO A 166 24.09 0.65 -6.95
C PRO A 166 23.40 0.56 -8.31
N ILE A 167 22.32 1.34 -8.48
CA ILE A 167 21.62 1.46 -9.76
C ILE A 167 22.57 2.17 -10.72
N LYS A 168 22.93 1.50 -11.83
CA LYS A 168 23.71 2.13 -12.90
C LYS A 168 22.79 3.11 -13.64
N SER A 169 22.95 4.41 -13.38
CA SER A 169 22.31 5.46 -14.19
C SER A 169 23.10 5.59 -15.50
N PHE A 170 22.43 5.39 -16.64
CA PHE A 170 22.99 5.65 -17.95
C PHE A 170 22.42 6.98 -18.47
N VAL A 171 23.33 7.93 -18.73
CA VAL A 171 23.19 9.19 -19.50
C VAL A 171 21.83 9.91 -19.40
N GLN A 172 21.78 10.99 -18.63
CA GLN A 172 20.68 11.94 -18.62
C GLN A 172 20.53 12.63 -19.99
N VAL A 173 19.37 12.50 -20.62
CA VAL A 173 18.94 13.39 -21.70
C VAL A 173 18.45 14.69 -21.05
N GLN A 174 19.00 15.84 -21.46
CA GLN A 174 18.63 17.15 -20.90
C GLN A 174 17.11 17.37 -20.98
N GLY A 175 16.48 17.65 -19.84
CA GLY A 175 15.06 18.03 -19.74
C GLY A 175 14.09 16.93 -19.30
N GLN A 176 14.51 15.66 -19.21
CA GLN A 176 13.71 14.60 -18.59
C GLN A 176 14.40 14.01 -17.38
N VAL A 177 13.77 14.12 -16.21
CA VAL A 177 14.19 13.36 -15.02
C VAL A 177 13.81 11.91 -15.27
N ASP A 178 14.80 11.02 -15.32
CA ASP A 178 14.58 9.58 -15.39
C ASP A 178 13.64 9.17 -14.23
N PRO A 179 12.48 8.54 -14.51
CA PRO A 179 11.58 8.04 -13.47
C PRO A 179 12.30 7.21 -12.40
N ALA A 180 13.38 6.50 -12.76
CA ALA A 180 14.18 5.75 -11.80
C ALA A 180 14.86 6.64 -10.73
N ILE A 181 15.28 7.86 -11.10
CA ILE A 181 15.87 8.85 -10.18
C ILE A 181 14.80 9.42 -9.24
N ALA A 182 13.60 9.71 -9.76
CA ALA A 182 12.49 10.21 -8.95
C ALA A 182 12.04 9.18 -7.89
N TYR A 183 11.91 7.90 -8.29
CA TYR A 183 11.60 6.82 -7.35
C TYR A 183 12.72 6.60 -6.32
N HIS A 184 13.98 6.80 -6.71
CA HIS A 184 15.09 6.72 -5.75
C HIS A 184 14.99 7.83 -4.70
N ALA A 185 14.77 9.09 -5.10
CA ALA A 185 14.64 10.20 -4.15
C ALA A 185 13.43 9.99 -3.20
N LEU A 186 12.31 9.51 -3.73
CA LEU A 186 11.14 9.17 -2.93
C LEU A 186 11.44 8.05 -1.94
N ASN A 187 12.14 7.00 -2.36
CA ASN A 187 12.54 5.91 -1.46
C ASN A 187 13.42 6.41 -0.31
N GLU A 188 14.37 7.31 -0.56
CA GLU A 188 15.21 7.89 0.51
C GLU A 188 14.38 8.65 1.55
N ILE A 189 13.42 9.47 1.10
CA ILE A 189 12.51 10.21 2.00
C ILE A 189 11.71 9.22 2.85
N ILE A 190 11.15 8.19 2.22
CA ILE A 190 10.36 7.18 2.94
C ILE A 190 11.24 6.45 3.94
N MET A 191 12.42 5.97 3.53
CA MET A 191 13.33 5.25 4.43
C MET A 191 13.77 6.12 5.60
N ARG A 192 14.01 7.42 5.39
CA ARG A 192 14.30 8.37 6.48
C ARG A 192 13.14 8.44 7.47
N ASN A 193 11.91 8.66 6.99
CA ASN A 193 10.73 8.74 7.84
C ASN A 193 10.48 7.42 8.61
N LEU A 194 10.74 6.27 7.99
CA LEU A 194 10.62 4.97 8.65
C LEU A 194 11.66 4.81 9.76
N ARG A 195 12.91 5.24 9.55
CA ARG A 195 13.96 5.20 10.57
C ARG A 195 13.59 6.08 11.78
N GLU A 196 13.07 7.28 11.52
CA GLU A 196 12.63 8.23 12.56
C GLU A 196 11.42 7.71 13.37
N SER A 197 10.57 6.87 12.78
CA SER A 197 9.35 6.32 13.41
C SER A 197 9.50 4.89 13.93
N THR A 198 10.73 4.37 14.06
CA THR A 198 10.97 3.01 14.56
C THR A 198 10.47 2.79 15.99
N ALA A 199 10.67 3.77 16.89
CA ALA A 199 10.17 3.70 18.26
C ALA A 199 8.65 3.57 18.33
N VAL A 200 7.94 4.37 17.53
CA VAL A 200 6.48 4.31 17.38
C VAL A 200 6.04 2.93 16.86
N SER A 201 6.78 2.38 15.90
CA SER A 201 6.46 1.05 15.36
C SER A 201 6.68 -0.07 16.36
N ILE A 202 7.76 -0.02 17.15
CA ILE A 202 7.98 -0.97 18.25
C ILE A 202 6.83 -0.91 19.25
N GLU A 203 6.49 0.29 19.74
CA GLU A 203 5.43 0.48 20.73
C GLU A 203 4.07 -0.03 20.22
N ASN A 204 3.71 0.28 18.97
CA ASN A 204 2.47 -0.20 18.39
C ASN A 204 2.42 -1.73 18.30
N LEU A 205 3.51 -2.38 17.90
CA LEU A 205 3.57 -3.84 17.82
C LEU A 205 3.54 -4.50 19.20
N GLU A 206 4.20 -3.92 20.20
CA GLU A 206 4.13 -4.39 21.58
C GLU A 206 2.70 -4.27 22.14
N LYS A 207 2.00 -3.17 21.88
CA LYS A 207 0.59 -3.01 22.28
C LYS A 207 -0.34 -3.99 21.54
N CYS A 208 -0.07 -4.31 20.27
CA CYS A 208 -0.79 -5.35 19.53
C CYS A 208 -0.62 -6.73 20.18
N ILE A 209 0.58 -7.06 20.67
CA ILE A 209 0.82 -8.30 21.44
C ILE A 209 0.05 -8.27 22.76
N GLN A 210 0.12 -7.16 23.50
CA GLN A 210 -0.51 -7.02 24.81
C GLN A 210 -2.04 -7.09 24.76
N CYS A 211 -2.67 -6.53 23.72
CA CYS A 211 -4.13 -6.57 23.62
C CYS A 211 -4.67 -7.98 23.39
N GLY A 212 -3.87 -8.87 22.78
CA GLY A 212 -4.22 -10.29 22.58
C GLY A 212 -5.55 -10.54 21.86
N ARG A 213 -5.99 -9.59 21.01
CA ARG A 213 -7.26 -9.68 20.29
C ARG A 213 -7.11 -10.52 19.03
N VAL A 214 -8.21 -11.12 18.58
CA VAL A 214 -8.25 -11.74 17.26
C VAL A 214 -8.18 -10.67 16.17
N LEU A 215 -7.62 -11.04 15.02
CA LEU A 215 -7.53 -10.17 13.86
C LEU A 215 -8.45 -10.67 12.75
N LYS A 216 -8.90 -9.75 11.89
CA LYS A 216 -9.59 -10.08 10.65
C LYS A 216 -8.65 -9.81 9.49
N LEU A 217 -8.10 -10.89 8.93
CA LEU A 217 -7.21 -10.85 7.77
C LEU A 217 -8.06 -10.80 6.48
N PRO A 218 -8.00 -9.70 5.70
CA PRO A 218 -8.74 -9.60 4.45
C PRO A 218 -8.17 -10.56 3.41
N VAL A 219 -9.03 -11.36 2.81
CA VAL A 219 -8.67 -12.25 1.68
C VAL A 219 -9.13 -11.64 0.36
N SER A 220 -8.71 -12.22 -0.77
CA SER A 220 -9.08 -11.68 -2.10
C SER A 220 -10.59 -11.50 -2.31
N LYS A 221 -11.44 -12.27 -1.60
CA LYS A 221 -12.90 -12.13 -1.68
C LYS A 221 -13.45 -10.89 -0.95
N CYS A 222 -12.67 -10.23 -0.11
CA CYS A 222 -13.06 -8.97 0.55
C CYS A 222 -13.06 -7.78 -0.43
N PHE A 223 -12.31 -7.88 -1.53
CA PHE A 223 -12.12 -6.80 -2.50
C PHE A 223 -12.91 -7.10 -3.78
N PRO A 224 -14.05 -6.41 -4.03
CA PRO A 224 -14.82 -6.58 -5.26
C PRO A 224 -14.04 -6.05 -6.47
N VAL A 225 -14.28 -6.65 -7.64
CA VAL A 225 -13.77 -6.11 -8.91
C VAL A 225 -14.78 -5.08 -9.39
N LEU A 226 -14.34 -3.84 -9.53
CA LEU A 226 -15.21 -2.76 -10.01
C LEU A 226 -15.36 -2.84 -11.53
N SER A 227 -16.58 -2.62 -12.01
CA SER A 227 -16.90 -2.46 -13.43
C SER A 227 -17.39 -1.04 -13.71
N ASP A 228 -17.42 -0.63 -14.99
CA ASP A 228 -17.86 0.70 -15.39
C ASP A 228 -19.29 1.04 -14.94
N ASN A 229 -20.13 0.02 -14.73
CA ASN A 229 -21.51 0.16 -14.27
C ASN A 229 -21.65 0.20 -12.73
N THR A 230 -20.53 0.13 -11.99
CA THR A 230 -20.55 0.12 -10.52
C THR A 230 -20.62 1.56 -10.03
N GLU A 231 -21.76 1.98 -9.48
CA GLU A 231 -21.94 3.33 -8.95
C GLU A 231 -21.18 3.50 -7.63
N ASP A 232 -21.39 2.58 -6.70
CA ASP A 232 -20.73 2.47 -5.41
C ASP A 232 -20.21 1.05 -5.18
N PHE A 233 -19.21 0.90 -4.32
CA PHE A 233 -18.70 -0.40 -3.92
C PHE A 233 -18.68 -0.53 -2.40
N SER A 234 -18.93 -1.75 -1.93
CA SER A 234 -18.78 -2.12 -0.52
C SER A 234 -17.76 -3.23 -0.40
N LEU A 235 -16.86 -3.10 0.57
CA LEU A 235 -15.93 -4.15 0.93
C LEU A 235 -16.68 -5.28 1.65
N ILE A 236 -16.23 -6.51 1.44
CA ILE A 236 -16.92 -7.71 1.94
C ILE A 236 -16.10 -8.29 3.10
N TRP A 237 -16.07 -7.58 4.22
CA TRP A 237 -15.26 -7.93 5.40
C TRP A 237 -15.70 -9.25 6.05
N ASP A 238 -16.94 -9.70 5.83
CA ASP A 238 -17.42 -11.01 6.28
C ASP A 238 -16.60 -12.19 5.71
N ASN A 239 -15.89 -11.97 4.59
CA ASN A 239 -14.99 -12.98 4.01
C ASN A 239 -13.61 -13.02 4.68
N CYS A 240 -13.30 -12.13 5.63
CA CYS A 240 -12.03 -12.12 6.33
C CYS A 240 -11.81 -13.44 7.07
N VAL A 241 -10.55 -13.88 7.10
CA VAL A 241 -10.13 -15.02 7.91
C VAL A 241 -9.77 -14.50 9.29
N THR A 242 -10.30 -15.15 10.33
CA THR A 242 -9.90 -14.85 11.70
C THR A 242 -8.51 -15.41 11.96
N VAL A 243 -7.60 -14.56 12.45
CA VAL A 243 -6.25 -14.94 12.86
C VAL A 243 -6.15 -14.81 14.38
N THR A 244 -5.65 -15.85 15.02
CA THR A 244 -5.55 -15.91 16.48
C THR A 244 -4.28 -15.22 16.99
N PRO A 245 -4.26 -14.73 18.24
CA PRO A 245 -3.05 -14.22 18.89
C PRO A 245 -1.85 -15.15 18.76
N GLN A 246 -2.07 -16.45 18.94
CA GLN A 246 -1.03 -17.48 18.85
C GLN A 246 -0.35 -17.47 17.46
N GLU A 247 -1.12 -17.32 16.38
CA GLU A 247 -0.59 -17.34 15.00
C GLU A 247 0.21 -16.08 14.66
N TYR A 248 -0.23 -14.90 15.12
CA TYR A 248 0.44 -13.65 14.77
C TYR A 248 1.51 -13.22 15.78
N HIS A 249 1.46 -13.66 17.04
CA HIS A 249 2.48 -13.37 18.05
C HIS A 249 3.86 -13.86 17.61
N CYS A 250 3.97 -15.08 17.09
CA CYS A 250 5.24 -15.61 16.61
C CYS A 250 5.86 -14.72 15.53
N GLN A 251 5.03 -14.17 14.63
CA GLN A 251 5.50 -13.25 13.59
C GLN A 251 5.97 -11.92 14.18
N LEU A 252 5.22 -11.36 15.15
CA LEU A 252 5.59 -10.11 15.80
C LEU A 252 6.86 -10.22 16.62
N TYR A 253 7.00 -11.27 17.42
CA TYR A 253 8.21 -11.52 18.20
C TYR A 253 9.42 -11.76 17.28
N TYR A 254 9.25 -12.48 16.17
CA TYR A 254 10.33 -12.67 15.21
C TYR A 254 10.76 -11.34 14.55
N ASP A 255 9.80 -10.52 14.11
CA ASP A 255 10.09 -9.24 13.46
C ASP A 255 10.73 -8.23 14.45
N LEU A 256 10.20 -8.13 15.67
CA LEU A 256 10.79 -7.32 16.76
C LEU A 256 12.18 -7.82 17.14
N GLY A 257 12.36 -9.12 17.30
CA GLY A 257 13.67 -9.72 17.61
C GLY A 257 14.69 -9.45 16.51
N THR A 258 14.29 -9.56 15.25
CA THR A 258 15.12 -9.23 14.09
C THR A 258 15.53 -7.76 14.10
N PHE A 259 14.60 -6.86 14.43
CA PHE A 259 14.87 -5.44 14.53
C PHE A 259 15.81 -5.10 15.70
N PHE A 260 15.59 -5.63 16.89
CA PHE A 260 16.49 -5.44 18.04
C PHE A 260 17.87 -6.03 17.79
N PHE A 261 17.96 -7.17 17.09
CA PHE A 261 19.24 -7.75 16.69
C PHE A 261 19.99 -6.81 15.74
N TYR A 262 19.30 -6.24 14.76
CA TYR A 262 19.84 -5.21 13.87
C TYR A 262 20.35 -3.98 14.63
N GLN A 263 19.65 -3.56 15.69
CA GLN A 263 20.08 -2.46 16.56
C GLN A 263 21.18 -2.84 17.57
N GLU A 264 21.74 -4.07 17.49
CA GLU A 264 22.71 -4.61 18.44
C GLU A 264 22.20 -4.71 19.89
N ALA A 265 20.88 -4.61 20.09
CA ALA A 265 20.19 -4.78 21.36
C ALA A 265 19.98 -6.28 21.67
N TYR A 266 21.07 -7.05 21.76
CA TYR A 266 21.04 -8.51 21.78
C TYR A 266 20.20 -9.12 22.91
N THR A 267 20.17 -8.47 24.09
CA THR A 267 19.35 -8.93 25.22
C THR A 267 17.86 -8.82 24.93
N GLN A 268 17.43 -7.72 24.30
CA GLN A 268 16.04 -7.53 23.88
C GLN A 268 15.69 -8.50 22.74
N ALA A 269 16.59 -8.63 21.76
CA ALA A 269 16.44 -9.58 20.66
C ALA A 269 16.26 -11.03 21.17
N TYR A 270 17.10 -11.47 22.11
CA TYR A 270 16.99 -12.78 22.74
C TYR A 270 15.64 -12.97 23.45
N THR A 271 15.19 -11.95 24.18
CA THR A 271 13.89 -11.98 24.85
C THR A 271 12.78 -12.20 23.83
N MET A 272 12.80 -11.48 22.70
CA MET A 272 11.79 -11.67 21.65
C MET A 272 11.88 -13.08 21.02
N PHE A 273 13.08 -13.57 20.68
CA PHE A 273 13.25 -14.88 20.04
C PHE A 273 12.94 -16.09 20.94
N THR A 274 12.92 -15.93 22.25
CA THR A 274 12.51 -17.01 23.16
C THR A 274 10.99 -17.15 23.27
N HIS A 275 10.24 -16.08 22.98
CA HIS A 275 8.78 -16.15 22.91
C HIS A 275 8.26 -16.88 21.65
N THR A 276 9.10 -17.09 20.63
CA THR A 276 8.72 -17.81 19.40
C THR A 276 8.90 -19.32 19.47
N GLN A 277 9.39 -19.88 20.59
CA GLN A 277 9.67 -21.31 20.76
C GLN A 277 8.52 -22.13 21.38
N ILE A 278 7.29 -21.60 21.38
CA ILE A 278 6.10 -22.28 21.93
C ILE A 278 5.21 -22.81 20.80
#